data_AF-P82469-F1
#
_entry.id   AF-P82469-F1
#
_cell.length_a   1.000
_cell.length_b   1.000
_cell.length_c   1.000
_cell.angle_alpha   90.00
_cell.angle_beta   90.00
_cell.angle_gamma   90.00
#
_symmetry.space_group_name_H-M   'P 1'
#
loop_
_entity.id
_entity.type
_entity.pdbx_description
1 polymer ?
#
loop_
_entity_poly.entity_id
_entity_poly.type
_entity_poly.pdbx_seq_one_letter_code
_entity_poly.pdbx_strand_id
1 'polypeptide(L)' 'SSGPCCDRCRCTKSEPPQCQCQDVRLNSCHSACEACVCSHSMPGLCSCLDITHFCHEPCKSSGDDED' A
#
# COMPACT_ATOMS: atom_id res chain seq x y z
N SER A 1 1.89 -7.19 -13.28
CA SER A 1 2.07 -6.30 -12.12
C SER A 1 0.93 -6.58 -11.18
N SER A 2 1.19 -6.90 -9.91
CA SER A 2 0.12 -6.88 -8.92
C SER A 2 -0.43 -5.44 -8.86
N GLY A 3 -1.76 -5.30 -8.88
CA GLY A 3 -2.40 -3.99 -8.75
C GLY A 3 -2.03 -3.31 -7.43
N PRO A 4 -2.35 -2.01 -7.28
CA PRO A 4 -2.22 -1.38 -5.97
C PRO A 4 -3.19 -2.05 -5.01
N CYS A 5 -2.65 -2.56 -3.91
CA CYS A 5 -3.40 -3.22 -2.85
C CYS A 5 -2.90 -2.75 -1.49
N CYS A 6 -3.76 -2.78 -0.48
CA CYS A 6 -3.44 -2.37 0.87
C CYS A 6 -4.20 -3.21 1.90
N ASP A 7 -3.47 -3.98 2.72
CA ASP A 7 -4.05 -4.76 3.81
C ASP A 7 -4.31 -3.90 5.05
N ARG A 8 -3.47 -2.87 5.29
CA ARG A 8 -3.54 -2.00 6.47
C ARG A 8 -3.82 -0.55 6.10
N CYS A 9 -5.03 -0.28 5.62
CA CYS A 9 -5.46 1.10 5.36
C CYS A 9 -6.00 1.78 6.64
N ARG A 10 -5.62 3.04 6.86
CA ARG A 10 -6.13 3.89 7.95
C ARG A 10 -6.65 5.21 7.41
N CYS A 11 -7.87 5.57 7.79
CA CYS A 11 -8.51 6.83 7.39
C CYS A 11 -8.87 7.71 8.59
N THR A 12 -8.84 9.02 8.40
CA THR A 12 -9.48 9.99 9.30
C THR A 12 -11.01 9.88 9.24
N LYS A 13 -11.71 10.40 10.25
CA LYS A 13 -13.18 10.48 10.29
C LYS A 13 -13.74 11.78 9.67
N SER A 14 -12.98 12.43 8.80
CA SER A 14 -13.39 13.65 8.10
C SER A 14 -14.11 13.34 6.79
N GLU A 15 -14.72 14.35 6.17
CA GLU A 15 -15.32 14.25 4.83
C GLU A 15 -14.69 15.31 3.91
N PRO A 16 -13.87 14.95 2.90
CA PRO A 16 -13.49 13.57 2.58
C PRO A 16 -12.55 12.96 3.63
N PRO A 17 -12.52 11.63 3.75
CA PRO A 17 -11.55 10.96 4.60
C PRO A 17 -10.15 11.13 4.01
N GLN A 18 -9.15 11.22 4.87
CA GLN A 18 -7.74 11.14 4.48
C GLN A 18 -7.24 9.76 4.86
N CYS A 19 -6.99 8.92 3.87
CA CYS A 19 -6.60 7.53 3.99
C CYS A 19 -5.13 7.34 3.62
N GLN A 20 -4.43 6.51 4.37
CA GLN A 20 -3.05 6.11 4.10
C GLN A 20 -2.91 4.60 4.24
N CYS A 21 -2.15 3.99 3.32
CA CYS A 21 -1.76 2.60 3.45
C CYS A 21 -0.54 2.45 4.38
N GLN A 22 -0.66 1.60 5.39
CA GLN A 22 0.42 1.34 6.37
C GLN A 22 1.16 0.03 6.09
N ASP A 23 0.96 -0.54 4.91
CA ASP A 23 1.71 -1.72 4.51
C ASP A 23 3.18 -1.40 4.35
N VAL A 24 4.02 -2.38 4.71
CA VAL A 24 5.46 -2.35 4.46
C VAL A 24 5.76 -3.43 3.44
N ARG A 25 6.36 -3.03 2.32
CA ARG A 25 6.74 -3.92 1.22
C ARG A 25 8.25 -4.05 1.14
N LEU A 26 8.72 -5.19 0.62
CA LEU A 26 10.15 -5.40 0.41
C LEU A 26 10.58 -4.75 -0.91
N ASN A 27 11.67 -3.99 -0.85
CA ASN A 27 12.42 -3.36 -1.94
C ASN A 27 11.68 -2.29 -2.78
N SER A 28 10.35 -2.27 -2.80
CA SER A 28 9.56 -1.31 -3.58
C SER A 28 8.15 -1.12 -3.04
N CYS A 29 7.54 0.04 -3.32
CA CYS A 29 6.13 0.28 -3.11
C CYS A 29 5.28 -0.22 -4.30
N HIS A 30 3.94 -0.21 -4.17
CA HIS A 30 3.06 -0.53 -5.29
C HIS A 30 3.17 0.50 -6.43
N SER A 31 2.78 0.11 -7.64
CA SER A 31 2.91 0.93 -8.85
C SER A 31 2.19 2.28 -8.80
N ALA A 32 1.11 2.39 -8.02
CA ALA A 32 0.37 3.63 -7.84
C ALA A 32 0.91 4.54 -6.72
N CYS A 33 2.01 4.17 -6.05
CA CYS A 33 2.55 4.96 -4.95
C CYS A 33 3.46 6.07 -5.49
N GLU A 34 3.09 7.32 -5.29
CA GLU A 34 3.85 8.50 -5.72
C GLU A 34 4.98 8.83 -4.72
N ALA A 35 4.70 8.74 -3.41
CA ALA A 35 5.64 9.04 -2.32
C ALA A 35 6.12 7.75 -1.62
N CYS A 36 6.99 6.99 -2.29
CA CYS A 36 7.60 5.79 -1.73
C CYS A 36 8.87 6.10 -0.94
N VAL A 37 8.97 5.61 0.30
CA VAL A 37 10.16 5.74 1.15
C VAL A 37 10.63 4.38 1.61
N CYS A 38 11.93 4.10 1.49
CA CYS A 38 12.54 2.83 1.85
C CYS A 38 13.68 2.99 2.86
N SER A 39 13.85 1.99 3.74
CA SER A 39 15.07 1.88 4.55
C SER A 39 16.30 1.59 3.67
N HIS A 40 17.46 2.09 4.09
CA HIS A 40 18.75 1.81 3.43
C HIS A 40 19.32 0.43 3.86
N SER A 41 18.49 -0.60 3.83
CA SER A 41 18.85 -2.00 4.14
C SER A 41 18.57 -2.91 2.95
N MET A 42 19.07 -4.14 2.97
CA MET A 42 18.70 -5.18 2.01
C MET A 42 18.15 -6.41 2.77
N PRO A 43 16.86 -6.76 2.60
CA PRO A 43 15.88 -6.07 1.76
C PRO A 43 15.54 -4.67 2.31
N GLY A 44 15.19 -3.77 1.39
CA GLY A 44 14.68 -2.45 1.77
C GLY A 44 13.26 -2.62 2.30
N LEU A 45 12.95 -2.01 3.44
CA LEU A 45 11.59 -1.94 3.95
C LEU A 45 10.98 -0.63 3.45
N CYS A 46 9.99 -0.72 2.57
CA CYS A 46 9.40 0.41 1.88
C CYS A 46 7.96 0.64 2.34
N SER A 47 7.60 1.90 2.54
CA SER A 47 6.25 2.35 2.87
C SER A 47 5.80 3.43 1.89
N CYS A 48 4.52 3.37 1.51
CA CYS A 48 3.91 4.42 0.73
C CYS A 48 3.35 5.50 1.66
N LEU A 49 3.67 6.76 1.38
CA LEU A 49 3.23 7.90 2.21
C LEU A 49 2.06 8.66 1.59
N ASP A 50 1.56 8.22 0.45
CA ASP A 50 0.43 8.84 -0.23
C ASP A 50 -0.79 8.95 0.69
N ILE A 51 -1.46 10.08 0.58
CA ILE A 51 -2.74 10.33 1.22
C ILE A 51 -3.80 10.38 0.13
N THR A 52 -4.76 9.47 0.19
CA THR A 52 -5.88 9.37 -0.74
C THR A 52 -7.19 9.56 0.01
N HIS A 53 -8.33 9.57 -0.69
CA HIS A 53 -9.65 9.56 -0.05
C HIS A 53 -10.30 8.18 -0.01
N PHE A 54 -9.53 7.12 -0.27
CA PHE A 54 -10.02 5.74 -0.38
C PHE A 54 -8.95 4.74 0.02
N CYS A 55 -9.35 3.49 0.30
CA CYS A 55 -8.41 2.39 0.49
C CYS A 55 -8.34 1.54 -0.77
N HIS A 56 -7.13 1.13 -1.17
CA HIS A 56 -6.97 0.08 -2.16
C HIS A 56 -7.53 -1.26 -1.63
N GLU A 57 -7.87 -2.17 -2.55
CA GLU A 57 -8.32 -3.51 -2.18
C GLU A 57 -7.25 -4.28 -1.39
N PRO A 58 -7.63 -5.25 -0.54
CA PRO A 58 -6.66 -6.09 0.16
C PRO A 58 -5.74 -6.82 -0.82
N CYS A 59 -4.51 -7.05 -0.40
CA CYS A 59 -3.57 -7.82 -1.20
C CYS A 59 -3.99 -9.29 -1.19
N LYS A 60 -4.43 -9.80 -2.34
CA LYS A 60 -4.67 -11.24 -2.51
C LYS A 60 -3.36 -11.96 -2.23
N SER A 61 -3.33 -12.81 -1.19
CA SER A 61 -2.34 -13.88 -1.14
C SER A 61 -2.54 -14.69 -2.41
N SER A 62 -1.48 -14.92 -3.17
CA SER A 62 -1.48 -15.67 -4.43
C SER A 62 -1.87 -17.15 -4.24
N GLY A 63 -3.08 -17.38 -3.74
CA GLY A 63 -3.70 -18.69 -3.49
C GLY A 63 -5.15 -18.75 -3.96
N ASP A 64 -5.74 -17.62 -4.36
CA ASP A 64 -6.94 -17.59 -5.18
C ASP A 64 -6.51 -17.29 -6.62
N ASP A 65 -5.67 -18.17 -7.17
CA ASP A 65 -5.64 -18.35 -8.61
C ASP A 65 -7.04 -18.87 -9.00
N GLU A 66 -7.66 -18.06 -9.84
CA GLU A 66 -8.90 -18.32 -10.54
C GLU A 66 -8.72 -19.58 -11.42
N ASP A 67 -9.32 -20.71 -11.03
CA ASP A 67 -9.56 -21.87 -11.91
C ASP A 67 -11.02 -22.34 -11.80
#